data_AF-A0A231MYJ4-F1
#
_entry.id   AF-A0A231MYJ4-F1
#
_cell.length_a   1.000
_cell.length_b   1.000
_cell.length_c   1.000
_cell.angle_alpha   90.00
_cell.angle_beta   90.00
_cell.angle_gamma   90.00
#
_symmetry.space_group_name_H-M   'P 1'
#
loop_
_entity.id
_entity.type
_entity.pdbx_description
1 polymer ?
#
loop_
_entity_poly.entity_id
_entity_poly.type
_entity_poly.pdbx_seq_one_letter_code
_entity_poly.pdbx_strand_id
1 'polypeptide(L)'
;MTKTPSPEQISHLLFEADPMNTCCKENDCLDEYDNLAEDILTALNKGDTLENAVRQPLLIGFGEDLATPEKIEQVMRALSPLSLASTDPG
;
A
#
# COMPACT_ATOMS: atom_id res chain seq x y z
N MET A 1 15.75 -14.57 -9.11
CA MET A 1 14.52 -14.82 -8.33
C MET A 1 13.95 -13.46 -7.96
N THR A 2 13.07 -12.92 -8.80
CA THR A 2 12.33 -11.70 -8.49
C THR A 2 11.34 -12.04 -7.37
N LYS A 3 11.54 -11.46 -6.18
CA LYS A 3 10.63 -11.67 -5.06
C LYS A 3 9.44 -10.75 -5.26
N THR A 4 8.27 -11.34 -5.55
CA THR A 4 7.00 -10.64 -5.35
C THR A 4 7.00 -10.10 -3.91
N PRO A 5 6.68 -8.82 -3.68
CA PRO A 5 6.63 -8.28 -2.33
C PRO A 5 5.60 -9.04 -1.50
N SER A 6 5.94 -9.42 -0.27
CA SER A 6 4.95 -9.99 0.67
C SER A 6 4.03 -8.88 1.19
N PRO A 7 2.81 -9.22 1.64
CA PRO A 7 1.93 -8.27 2.32
C PRO A 7 2.63 -7.56 3.49
N GLU A 8 3.48 -8.25 4.24
CA GLU A 8 4.23 -7.66 5.36
C GLU A 8 5.20 -6.55 4.89
N GLN A 9 5.79 -6.68 3.70
CA GLN A 9 6.67 -5.65 3.15
C GLN A 9 5.88 -4.40 2.75
N ILE A 10 4.68 -4.59 2.18
CA ILE A 10 3.78 -3.49 1.84
C ILE A 10 3.28 -2.81 3.13
N SER A 11 2.83 -3.60 4.10
CA SER A 11 2.37 -3.11 5.41
C SER A 11 3.45 -2.30 6.13
N HIS A 12 4.69 -2.79 6.15
CA HIS A 12 5.82 -2.07 6.74
C HIS A 12 6.07 -0.71 6.06
N LEU A 13 6.06 -0.65 4.73
CA LEU A 13 6.24 0.61 3.99
C LEU A 13 5.11 1.60 4.27
N LEU A 14 3.88 1.11 4.42
CA LEU A 14 2.71 1.93 4.78
C LEU A 14 2.81 2.43 6.22
N PHE A 15 3.23 1.58 7.16
CA PHE A 15 3.47 1.95 8.55
C PHE A 15 4.57 3.01 8.70
N GLU A 16 5.68 2.88 7.96
CA GLU A 16 6.75 3.88 7.97
C GLU A 16 6.28 5.23 7.41
N ALA A 17 5.51 5.20 6.32
CA ALA A 17 4.97 6.40 5.69
C ALA A 17 3.79 7.02 6.47
N ASP A 18 3.07 6.20 7.25
CA ASP A 18 1.80 6.51 7.92
C ASP A 18 0.90 7.48 7.13
N PRO A 19 0.54 7.13 5.88
CA PRO A 19 -0.16 8.05 5.00
C PRO A 19 -1.53 8.41 5.56
N MET A 20 -2.14 7.57 6.39
CA MET A 20 -3.44 7.87 6.99
C MET A 20 -3.36 8.58 8.35
N ASN A 21 -2.15 8.88 8.83
CA ASN A 21 -1.91 9.48 10.16
C ASN A 21 -2.68 8.72 11.25
N THR A 22 -2.58 7.39 11.28
CA THR A 22 -3.34 6.60 12.27
C THR A 22 -2.73 6.67 13.67
N CYS A 23 -1.61 7.39 13.84
CA CYS A 23 -0.82 7.42 15.07
C CYS A 23 -0.29 6.03 15.46
N CYS A 24 -0.21 5.10 14.51
CA CYS A 24 0.21 3.72 14.72
C CYS A 24 1.60 3.56 15.36
N LYS A 25 2.51 4.53 15.14
CA LYS A 25 3.85 4.56 15.73
C LYS A 25 3.86 4.73 17.25
N GLU A 26 2.79 5.25 17.84
CA GLU A 26 2.71 5.48 19.29
C GLU A 26 2.33 4.21 20.06
N ASN A 27 1.72 3.22 19.39
CA ASN A 27 1.23 1.98 20.01
C ASN A 27 1.93 0.71 19.49
N ASP A 28 2.91 0.82 18.57
CA ASP A 28 3.61 -0.31 17.90
C ASP A 28 2.63 -1.31 17.25
N CYS A 29 1.46 -0.83 16.83
CA CYS A 29 0.41 -1.64 16.21
C CYS A 29 0.67 -1.70 14.70
N LEU A 30 1.49 -2.68 14.30
CA LEU A 30 1.92 -2.89 12.90
C LEU A 30 0.81 -3.49 12.02
N ASP A 31 -0.28 -3.98 12.60
CA ASP A 31 -1.34 -4.73 11.91
C ASP A 31 -2.41 -3.85 11.25
N GLU A 32 -2.41 -2.53 11.50
CA GLU A 32 -3.41 -1.60 10.94
C GLU A 32 -3.36 -1.53 9.40
N TYR A 33 -2.18 -1.75 8.82
CA TYR A 33 -1.98 -1.73 7.37
C TYR A 33 -1.92 -3.13 6.74
N ASP A 34 -2.02 -4.22 7.52
CA ASP A 34 -1.92 -5.59 6.99
C ASP A 34 -3.06 -5.92 6.03
N ASN A 35 -4.30 -5.62 6.42
CA ASN A 35 -5.47 -5.82 5.55
C ASN A 35 -5.36 -4.97 4.27
N LEU A 36 -4.91 -3.72 4.39
CA LEU A 36 -4.72 -2.83 3.25
C LEU A 36 -3.63 -3.38 2.31
N ALA A 37 -2.55 -3.93 2.88
CA ALA A 37 -1.44 -4.51 2.15
C ALA A 37 -1.82 -5.79 1.38
N GLU A 38 -2.62 -6.67 1.99
CA GLU A 38 -3.16 -7.86 1.34
C GLU A 38 -4.07 -7.51 0.16
N ASP A 39 -4.93 -6.50 0.34
CA ASP A 39 -5.84 -6.04 -0.71
C ASP A 39 -5.08 -5.40 -1.88
N ILE A 40 -4.08 -4.55 -1.60
CA ILE A 40 -3.20 -3.95 -2.62
C ILE A 40 -2.49 -5.04 -3.41
N LEU A 41 -1.88 -6.02 -2.73
CA LEU A 41 -1.16 -7.11 -3.40
C LEU A 41 -2.11 -7.97 -4.24
N THR A 42 -3.30 -8.25 -3.73
CA THR A 42 -4.33 -9.02 -4.44
C THR A 42 -4.78 -8.30 -5.72
N ALA A 43 -4.98 -6.99 -5.68
CA ALA A 43 -5.33 -6.19 -6.84
C ALA A 43 -4.19 -6.16 -7.89
N LEU A 44 -2.96 -5.94 -7.44
CA LEU A 44 -1.78 -5.99 -8.32
C LEU A 44 -1.62 -7.36 -9.00
N ASN A 45 -1.81 -8.46 -8.27
CA ASN A 45 -1.74 -9.81 -8.82
C ASN A 45 -2.88 -10.12 -9.80
N LYS A 46 -4.02 -9.43 -9.71
CA LYS A 46 -5.12 -9.51 -10.68
C LYS A 46 -4.85 -8.69 -11.95
N GLY A 47 -3.76 -7.92 -11.98
CA GLY A 47 -3.36 -7.08 -13.11
C GLY A 47 -3.91 -5.65 -13.07
N ASP A 48 -4.40 -5.19 -11.91
CA ASP A 48 -4.80 -3.79 -11.75
C ASP A 48 -3.57 -2.86 -11.80
N THR A 49 -3.82 -1.60 -12.17
CA THR A 49 -2.81 -0.55 -12.06
C THR A 49 -2.52 -0.25 -10.59
N LEU A 50 -1.31 0.21 -10.27
CA LEU A 50 -0.94 0.62 -8.91
C LEU A 50 -1.93 1.63 -8.32
N GLU A 51 -2.39 2.57 -9.15
CA GLU A 51 -3.37 3.58 -8.75
C GLU A 51 -4.70 2.95 -8.31
N ASN A 52 -5.24 1.99 -9.07
CA ASN A 52 -6.50 1.31 -8.70
C ASN A 52 -6.30 0.35 -7.53
N ALA A 53 -5.17 -0.36 -7.52
CA ALA A 53 -4.79 -1.27 -6.44
C ALA A 53 -4.61 -0.54 -5.11
N VAL A 54 -4.30 0.75 -5.11
CA VAL A 54 -4.23 1.60 -3.89
C VAL A 54 -5.56 2.28 -3.60
N ARG A 55 -6.21 2.87 -4.61
CA ARG A 55 -7.45 3.64 -4.45
C ARG A 55 -8.58 2.79 -3.89
N GLN A 56 -8.84 1.61 -4.46
CA GLN A 56 -9.98 0.79 -4.05
C GLN A 56 -9.86 0.31 -2.60
N PRO A 57 -8.71 -0.24 -2.16
CA PRO A 57 -8.55 -0.65 -0.77
C PRO A 57 -8.58 0.52 0.22
N LEU A 58 -8.03 1.69 -0.13
CA LEU A 58 -8.18 2.90 0.70
C LEU A 58 -9.64 3.33 0.87
N LEU A 59 -10.41 3.34 -0.22
CA LEU A 59 -11.83 3.67 -0.18
C LEU A 59 -12.62 2.69 0.69
N ILE A 60 -12.32 1.39 0.58
CA ILE A 60 -13.00 0.34 1.36
C ILE A 60 -12.61 0.42 2.85
N GLY A 61 -11.33 0.61 3.15
CA GLY A 61 -10.81 0.58 4.53
C GLY A 61 -11.07 1.86 5.33
N PHE A 62 -11.01 3.02 4.67
CA PHE A 62 -11.04 4.33 5.34
C PHE A 62 -12.19 5.24 4.89
N GLY A 63 -12.91 4.88 3.82
CA GLY A 63 -14.00 5.67 3.27
C GLY A 63 -13.55 6.80 2.34
N GLU A 64 -14.50 7.33 1.56
CA GLU A 64 -14.28 8.40 0.58
C GLU A 64 -13.72 9.70 1.18
N ASP A 65 -14.10 10.01 2.42
CA ASP A 65 -13.66 11.24 3.10
C ASP A 65 -12.15 11.25 3.39
N LEU A 66 -11.56 10.07 3.61
CA LEU A 66 -10.14 9.91 3.94
C LEU A 66 -9.31 9.43 2.76
N ALA A 67 -9.89 8.74 1.78
CA ALA A 67 -9.22 8.29 0.55
C ALA A 67 -9.07 9.41 -0.49
N THR A 68 -8.54 10.57 -0.07
CA THR A 68 -8.36 11.72 -0.94
C THR A 68 -7.28 11.45 -2.01
N PRO A 69 -7.26 12.19 -3.14
CA PRO A 69 -6.21 12.06 -4.15
C PRO A 69 -4.80 12.24 -3.58
N GLU A 70 -4.63 13.14 -2.62
CA GLU A 70 -3.35 13.35 -1.93
C GLU A 70 -2.91 12.13 -1.13
N LYS A 71 -3.85 11.47 -0.43
CA LYS A 71 -3.58 10.25 0.35
C LYS A 71 -3.24 9.06 -0.54
N ILE A 72 -3.96 8.92 -1.65
CA ILE A 72 -3.65 7.93 -2.69
C ILE A 72 -2.24 8.14 -3.23
N GLU A 73 -1.86 9.39 -3.54
CA GLU A 73 -0.52 9.71 -4.03
C GLU A 73 0.56 9.41 -2.98
N GLN A 74 0.31 9.72 -1.70
CA GLN A 74 1.22 9.41 -0.59
C GLN A 74 1.47 7.89 -0.48
N VAL A 75 0.42 7.07 -0.56
CA VAL A 75 0.54 5.62 -0.56
C VAL A 75 1.32 5.14 -1.79
N MET A 76 1.00 5.63 -3.00
CA MET A 76 1.72 5.24 -4.21
C MET A 76 3.22 5.59 -4.14
N ARG A 77 3.57 6.74 -3.56
CA ARG A 77 4.97 7.13 -3.33
C ARG A 77 5.67 6.19 -2.35
N ALA A 78 5.00 5.80 -1.26
CA ALA A 78 5.53 4.83 -0.29
C ALA A 78 5.80 3.46 -0.94
N LEU A 79 4.97 3.05 -1.91
CA LEU A 79 5.13 1.78 -2.62
C LEU A 79 6.04 1.85 -3.85
N SER A 80 6.53 3.04 -4.22
CA SER A 80 7.43 3.22 -5.38
C SER A 80 8.68 2.34 -5.37
N PRO A 81 9.31 1.99 -4.22
CA PRO A 81 10.45 1.07 -4.20
C PRO A 81 10.10 -0.33 -4.69
N LEU A 82 8.83 -0.77 -4.55
CA LEU A 82 8.35 -2.07 -5.02
C LEU A 82 8.08 -2.08 -6.54
N SER A 83 7.76 -0.92 -7.12
CA SER A 83 7.52 -0.78 -8.56
C SER A 83 8.81 -0.89 -9.37
N LEU A 84 9.94 -0.39 -8.85
CA LEU A 84 11.26 -0.49 -9.48
C LEU A 84 11.80 -1.93 -9.53
N ALA A 85 11.32 -2.83 -8.66
CA ALA A 85 11.74 -4.24 -8.66
C ALA A 85 11.03 -5.08 -9.75
N SER A 86 10.00 -4.53 -10.41
CA SER A 86 9.12 -5.25 -11.33
C SER A 86 9.36 -4.92 -12.82
N THR A 87 10.33 -4.04 -13.13
CA THR A 87 10.67 -3.62 -14.50
C THR A 87 12.14 -3.90 -14.80
N ASP A 88 12.50 -5.18 -14.93
CA ASP A 88 13.76 -5.56 -15.57
C ASP A 88 13.47 -6.58 -16.69
N PRO A 89 13.60 -6.19 -17.98
CA PRO A 89 13.65 -7.14 -19.08
C PRO A 89 15.05 -7.78 -19.12
N GLY A 90 15.26 -8.80 -18.27
CA GLY A 90 16.45 -9.67 -18.27
C GLY A 90 16.15 -11.05 -18.83
#